data_AF-A0A859I8T6-F1
#
_entry.id   AF-A0A859I8T6-F1
#
_cell.length_a   1.000
_cell.length_b   1.000
_cell.length_c   1.000
_cell.angle_alpha   90.00
_cell.angle_beta   90.00
_cell.angle_gamma   90.00
#
_symmetry.space_group_name_H-M   'P 1'
#
loop_
_entity.id
_entity.type
_entity.pdbx_description
1 polymer ?
#
loop_
_entity_poly.entity_id
_entity_poly.type
_entity_poly.pdbx_seq_one_letter_code
_entity_poly.pdbx_strand_id
1 'polypeptide(L)'
;MSSFRIGNKHYKIIPFLITTGTLIFFVFWIGGLAYKYHLETEERRKLQEVDIKAKARELNNDIYNENKKLKKENEYMKDTPYELQRDNGEKEYYNLFTNKLVKKIDKDDTIWEYDKNNGLLLKKTDRYNNFEEYGSHGKMIKKTLSDGVWMEYNPFNAKMMKRKNIDGSIEEFDDNSERFKEIDKNGKVKFFKTKLYQNISDFKKLNLTARQLKDIGFTFQQIKEAGYTAEELKDAGFSLQELKASGYTAEELKDAGFSLQELKDSGFSLQELKDSGYTAKELRAAGYTAKELRAAGFRLQELKDSGFSLQELKDSGYTAKELRAAGYTAKELRAAGFRLQELRLSGFSHQELLDAGY
;
A
#
# COMPACT_ATOMS: atom_id res chain seq x y z
N MET A 1 63.56 4.01 113.98
CA MET A 1 63.03 3.58 112.65
C MET A 1 61.51 3.59 112.71
N SER A 2 60.88 4.37 111.84
CA SER A 2 59.45 4.67 111.86
C SER A 2 58.61 3.42 111.53
N SER A 3 57.67 3.07 112.41
CA SER A 3 56.71 1.96 112.26
C SER A 3 55.32 2.46 112.63
N PHE A 4 54.26 1.88 112.05
CA PHE A 4 52.88 2.19 112.44
C PHE A 4 52.09 0.90 112.66
N ARG A 5 50.98 1.01 113.40
CA ARG A 5 50.12 -0.11 113.78
C ARG A 5 48.80 0.00 113.01
N ILE A 6 48.42 -1.06 112.30
CA ILE A 6 47.05 -1.24 111.78
C ILE A 6 46.48 -2.47 112.47
N GLY A 7 45.43 -2.26 113.27
CA GLY A 7 44.91 -3.28 114.19
C GLY A 7 45.97 -3.75 115.18
N ASN A 8 46.05 -5.07 115.43
CA ASN A 8 47.03 -5.67 116.35
C ASN A 8 48.40 -5.98 115.72
N LYS A 9 48.62 -5.65 114.44
CA LYS A 9 49.88 -5.94 113.72
C LYS A 9 50.75 -4.68 113.58
N HIS A 10 52.04 -4.83 113.87
CA HIS A 10 53.06 -3.80 113.68
C HIS A 10 53.66 -3.92 112.30
N TYR A 11 53.55 -2.87 111.49
CA TYR A 11 54.11 -2.84 110.15
C TYR A 11 55.31 -1.90 110.12
N LYS A 12 56.42 -2.40 109.56
CA LYS A 12 57.52 -1.53 109.16
C LYS A 12 57.06 -0.75 107.92
N ILE A 13 57.17 0.57 107.96
CA ILE A 13 56.63 1.50 106.95
C ILE A 13 57.14 1.15 105.54
N ILE A 14 58.44 0.86 105.44
CA ILE A 14 59.11 0.61 104.15
C ILE A 14 58.62 -0.69 103.49
N PRO A 15 58.66 -1.87 104.14
CA PRO A 15 58.11 -3.10 103.56
C PRO A 15 56.61 -3.04 103.20
N PHE A 16 55.81 -2.34 104.01
CA PHE A 16 54.38 -2.20 103.75
C PHE A 16 54.11 -1.34 102.51
N LEU A 17 54.78 -0.20 102.36
CA LEU A 17 54.69 0.66 101.18
C LEU A 17 55.16 -0.04 99.91
N ILE A 18 56.23 -0.84 99.99
CA ILE A 18 56.73 -1.61 98.84
C ILE A 18 55.70 -2.66 98.40
N THR A 19 55.11 -3.40 99.34
CA THR A 19 54.13 -4.47 99.04
C THR A 19 52.79 -3.92 98.56
N THR A 20 52.30 -2.82 99.12
CA THR A 20 51.09 -2.15 98.60
C THR A 20 51.35 -1.48 97.25
N GLY A 21 52.51 -0.84 97.08
CA GLY A 21 52.91 -0.23 95.81
C GLY A 21 53.03 -1.24 94.67
N THR A 22 53.63 -2.42 94.91
CA THR A 22 53.71 -3.49 93.91
C THR A 22 52.34 -4.07 93.59
N LEU A 23 51.47 -4.26 94.59
CA LEU A 23 50.13 -4.80 94.38
C LEU A 23 49.25 -3.81 93.59
N ILE A 24 49.34 -2.52 93.88
CA ILE A 24 48.69 -1.46 93.10
C ILE A 24 49.23 -1.43 91.67
N PHE A 25 50.54 -1.54 91.49
CA PHE A 25 51.15 -1.61 90.15
C PHE A 25 50.63 -2.81 89.35
N PHE A 26 50.54 -4.00 89.94
CA PHE A 26 49.97 -5.18 89.26
C PHE A 26 48.49 -5.01 88.93
N VAL A 27 47.69 -4.36 89.79
CA VAL A 27 46.27 -4.08 89.50
C VAL A 27 46.13 -3.15 88.30
N PHE A 28 46.91 -2.06 88.23
CA PHE A 28 46.89 -1.16 87.08
C PHE A 28 47.47 -1.80 85.82
N TRP A 29 48.50 -2.63 85.94
CA TRP A 29 49.11 -3.32 84.81
C TRP A 29 48.17 -4.39 84.22
N ILE A 30 47.58 -5.24 85.06
CA ILE A 30 46.60 -6.25 84.65
C ILE A 30 45.33 -5.58 84.13
N GLY A 31 44.86 -4.51 84.78
CA GLY A 31 43.72 -3.72 84.32
C GLY A 31 43.98 -3.09 82.94
N GLY A 32 45.18 -2.56 82.71
CA GLY A 32 45.61 -2.04 81.41
C GLY A 32 45.67 -3.11 80.32
N LEU A 33 46.18 -4.30 80.64
CA LEU A 33 46.19 -5.45 79.72
C LEU A 33 44.78 -5.94 79.39
N ALA A 34 43.89 -6.05 80.38
CA ALA A 34 42.51 -6.46 80.20
C ALA A 34 41.71 -5.44 79.38
N TYR A 35 41.91 -4.14 79.61
CA TYR A 35 41.30 -3.07 78.83
C TYR A 35 41.75 -3.11 77.36
N LYS A 36 43.05 -3.30 77.13
CA LYS A 36 43.60 -3.45 75.77
C LYS A 36 43.01 -4.68 75.07
N TYR A 37 42.90 -5.81 75.76
CA TYR A 37 42.29 -7.03 75.22
C TYR A 37 40.80 -6.84 74.91
N HIS A 38 40.05 -6.14 75.77
CA HIS A 38 38.64 -5.82 75.55
C HIS A 38 38.42 -4.92 74.32
N LEU A 39 39.25 -3.89 74.15
CA LEU A 39 39.25 -3.04 72.96
C LEU A 39 39.50 -3.84 71.67
N GLU A 40 40.53 -4.70 71.67
CA GLU A 40 40.84 -5.55 70.53
C GLU A 40 39.71 -6.56 70.22
N THR A 41 39.02 -7.07 71.23
CA THR A 41 37.87 -7.98 71.02
C THR A 41 36.63 -7.26 70.52
N GLU A 42 36.33 -6.05 71.00
CA GLU A 42 35.27 -5.19 70.46
C GLU A 42 35.54 -4.81 69.00
N GLU A 43 36.79 -4.50 68.65
CA GLU A 43 37.19 -4.24 67.26
C GLU A 43 37.00 -5.48 66.37
N ARG A 44 37.42 -6.67 66.84
CA ARG A 44 37.20 -7.92 66.09
C ARG A 44 35.72 -8.28 65.96
N ARG A 45 34.88 -8.01 66.96
CA ARG A 45 33.43 -8.25 66.89
C ARG A 45 32.78 -7.37 65.83
N LYS A 46 33.13 -6.08 65.81
CA LYS A 46 32.68 -5.13 64.77
C LYS A 46 33.11 -5.57 63.36
N LEU A 47 34.28 -6.17 63.20
CA LEU A 47 34.77 -6.73 61.93
C LEU A 47 34.06 -8.03 61.53
N GLN A 48 33.68 -8.89 62.47
CA GLN A 48 32.92 -10.13 62.22
C GLN A 48 31.43 -9.88 61.90
N GLU A 49 30.84 -8.79 62.43
CA GLU A 49 29.46 -8.39 62.15
C GLU A 49 29.27 -7.80 60.73
N VAL A 50 30.35 -7.43 60.05
CA VAL A 50 30.29 -6.92 58.67
C VAL A 50 30.29 -8.08 57.69
N ASP A 51 29.14 -8.32 57.03
CA ASP A 51 29.08 -9.19 55.86
C ASP A 51 29.80 -8.52 54.69
N ILE A 52 31.09 -8.82 54.56
CA ILE A 52 31.98 -8.32 53.51
C ILE A 52 31.39 -8.61 52.12
N LYS A 53 30.70 -9.75 51.95
CA LYS A 53 30.09 -10.14 50.67
C LYS A 53 28.85 -9.31 50.35
N ALA A 54 28.04 -8.98 51.35
CA ALA A 54 26.92 -8.06 51.18
C ALA A 54 27.39 -6.65 50.82
N LYS A 55 28.37 -6.08 51.54
CA LYS A 55 28.95 -4.76 51.20
C LYS A 55 29.61 -4.74 49.83
N ALA A 56 30.30 -5.82 49.45
CA ALA A 56 30.91 -5.93 48.12
C ALA A 56 29.85 -5.95 47.00
N ARG A 57 28.70 -6.61 47.22
CA ARG A 57 27.58 -6.60 46.28
C ARG A 57 26.93 -5.23 46.17
N GLU A 58 26.74 -4.55 47.30
CA GLU A 58 26.20 -3.19 47.34
C GLU A 58 27.10 -2.22 46.56
N LEU A 59 28.40 -2.19 46.88
CA LEU A 59 29.38 -1.38 46.16
C LEU A 59 29.42 -1.70 44.65
N ASN A 60 29.35 -2.97 44.28
CA ASN A 60 29.34 -3.36 42.87
C ASN A 60 28.06 -2.92 42.13
N ASN A 61 26.92 -2.92 42.82
CA ASN A 61 25.67 -2.38 42.28
C ASN A 61 25.74 -0.86 42.12
N ASP A 62 26.33 -0.14 43.08
CA ASP A 62 26.54 1.30 42.99
C ASP A 62 27.45 1.67 41.82
N ILE A 63 28.59 0.97 41.68
CA ILE A 63 29.51 1.12 40.54
C ILE A 63 28.79 0.82 39.23
N TYR A 64 27.95 -0.21 39.16
CA TYR A 64 27.17 -0.53 37.97
C TYR A 64 26.21 0.61 37.60
N ASN A 65 25.49 1.16 38.59
CA ASN A 65 24.57 2.27 38.38
C ASN A 65 25.29 3.55 37.95
N GLU A 66 26.43 3.85 38.55
CA GLU A 66 27.26 5.00 38.19
C GLU A 66 27.82 4.86 36.76
N ASN A 67 28.33 3.68 36.39
CA ASN A 67 28.77 3.41 35.02
C ASN A 67 27.62 3.55 34.01
N LYS A 68 26.41 3.14 34.37
CA LYS A 68 25.21 3.33 33.54
C LYS A 68 24.89 4.82 33.38
N LYS A 69 25.06 5.63 34.42
CA LYS A 69 24.88 7.09 34.37
C LYS A 69 25.96 7.75 33.49
N LEU A 70 27.23 7.44 33.73
CA LEU A 70 28.36 7.94 32.95
C LEU A 70 28.27 7.56 31.48
N LYS A 71 27.76 6.37 31.16
CA LYS A 71 27.53 5.97 29.76
C LYS A 71 26.49 6.86 29.09
N LYS A 72 25.38 7.17 29.77
CA LYS A 72 24.36 8.10 29.27
C LYS A 72 24.92 9.52 29.11
N GLU A 73 25.70 9.99 30.07
CA GLU A 73 26.35 11.31 30.00
C GLU A 73 27.33 11.38 28.81
N ASN A 74 28.14 10.34 28.60
CA ASN A 74 29.03 10.25 27.43
C ASN A 74 28.26 10.20 26.10
N GLU A 75 27.13 9.48 26.04
CA GLU A 75 26.27 9.47 24.86
C GLU A 75 25.69 10.87 24.59
N TYR A 76 25.21 11.56 25.62
CA TYR A 76 24.72 12.95 25.51
C TYR A 76 25.82 13.92 25.05
N MET A 77 27.03 13.82 25.61
CA MET A 77 28.16 14.67 25.20
C MET A 77 28.59 14.41 23.76
N LYS A 78 28.49 13.18 23.26
CA LYS A 78 28.75 12.84 21.84
C LYS A 78 27.82 13.55 20.87
N ASP A 79 26.63 13.90 21.33
CA ASP A 79 25.61 14.56 20.53
C ASP A 79 25.50 16.07 20.80
N THR A 80 26.18 16.59 21.82
CA THR A 80 26.17 18.01 22.16
C THR A 80 27.19 18.75 21.30
N PRO A 81 26.79 19.66 20.40
CA PRO A 81 27.74 20.46 19.64
C PRO A 81 28.23 21.67 20.42
N TYR A 82 29.42 22.17 20.06
CA TYR A 82 29.91 23.46 20.56
C TYR A 82 29.62 24.57 19.54
N GLU A 83 29.26 25.75 20.03
CA GLU A 83 28.95 26.94 19.23
C GLU A 83 30.22 27.78 18.98
N LEU A 84 30.41 28.22 17.75
CA LEU A 84 31.40 29.17 17.31
C LEU A 84 30.69 30.36 16.68
N GLN A 85 30.78 31.52 17.31
CA GLN A 85 30.29 32.78 16.75
C GLN A 85 31.40 33.40 15.90
N ARG A 86 31.08 33.67 14.63
CA ARG A 86 31.99 34.33 13.69
C ARG A 86 31.84 35.84 13.80
N ASP A 87 32.89 36.59 13.48
CA ASP A 87 32.89 38.08 13.51
C ASP A 87 31.84 38.68 12.57
N ASN A 88 31.45 37.93 11.54
CA ASN A 88 30.42 38.31 10.60
C ASN A 88 28.99 38.08 11.17
N GLY A 89 28.82 37.55 12.38
CA GLY A 89 27.51 37.29 12.99
C GLY A 89 26.91 35.92 12.66
N GLU A 90 27.59 35.09 11.85
CA GLU A 90 27.20 33.70 11.61
C GLU A 90 27.50 32.83 12.85
N LYS A 91 26.66 31.81 13.08
CA LYS A 91 26.87 30.83 14.15
C LYS A 91 27.11 29.46 13.54
N GLU A 92 28.18 28.81 13.94
CA GLU A 92 28.53 27.45 13.51
C GLU A 92 28.55 26.53 14.73
N TYR A 93 28.01 25.33 14.57
CA TYR A 93 27.93 24.31 15.60
C TYR A 93 28.68 23.09 15.13
N TYR A 94 29.65 22.63 15.91
CA TYR A 94 30.52 21.51 15.55
C TYR A 94 30.37 20.35 16.52
N ASN A 95 30.40 19.12 16.01
CA ASN A 95 30.44 17.94 16.85
C ASN A 95 31.79 17.85 17.58
N LEU A 96 31.76 17.64 18.90
CA LEU A 96 32.96 17.58 19.75
C LEU A 96 33.95 16.46 19.40
N PHE A 97 33.48 15.36 18.82
CA PHE A 97 34.29 14.16 18.59
C PHE A 97 34.77 14.06 17.15
N THR A 98 33.92 14.38 16.18
CA THR A 98 34.26 14.29 14.76
C THR A 98 34.84 15.59 14.21
N ASN A 99 34.72 16.71 14.94
CA ASN A 99 35.04 18.07 14.49
C ASN A 99 34.31 18.46 13.19
N LYS A 100 33.20 17.77 12.87
CA LYS A 100 32.36 18.09 11.71
C LYS A 100 31.36 19.17 12.08
N LEU A 101 31.11 20.07 11.14
CA LEU A 101 30.01 21.03 11.23
C LEU A 101 28.70 20.24 11.25
N VAL A 102 27.82 20.52 12.23
CA VAL A 102 26.50 19.89 12.37
C VAL A 102 25.36 20.88 12.17
N LYS A 103 25.60 22.17 12.42
CA LYS A 103 24.62 23.23 12.15
C LYS A 103 25.32 24.53 11.83
N LYS A 104 24.79 25.30 10.88
CA LYS A 104 25.19 26.67 10.58
C LYS A 104 23.95 27.57 10.57
N ILE A 105 24.05 28.75 11.15
CA ILE A 105 23.04 29.79 11.07
C ILE A 105 23.71 31.00 10.42
N ASP A 106 23.27 31.31 9.21
CA ASP A 106 23.77 32.44 8.43
C ASP A 106 23.17 33.77 8.92
N LYS A 107 23.70 34.89 8.42
CA LYS A 107 23.24 36.26 8.76
C LYS A 107 21.77 36.54 8.45
N ASP A 108 21.21 35.80 7.49
CA ASP A 108 19.82 35.92 7.06
C ASP A 108 18.89 34.98 7.83
N ASP A 109 19.36 34.40 8.92
CA ASP A 109 18.71 33.35 9.71
C ASP A 109 18.46 32.05 8.93
N THR A 110 19.12 31.84 7.79
CA THR A 110 19.11 30.54 7.11
C THR A 110 19.86 29.52 7.96
N ILE A 111 19.18 28.43 8.29
CA ILE A 111 19.70 27.33 9.09
C ILE A 111 20.10 26.19 8.16
N TRP A 112 21.33 25.71 8.29
CA TRP A 112 21.85 24.51 7.62
C TRP A 112 22.14 23.46 8.68
N GLU A 113 21.70 22.22 8.47
CA GLU A 113 21.89 21.09 9.39
C GLU A 113 22.61 19.97 8.63
N TYR A 114 23.67 19.42 9.21
CA TYR A 114 24.58 18.47 8.58
C TYR A 114 24.70 17.19 9.40
N ASP A 115 25.00 16.09 8.73
CA ASP A 115 25.26 14.80 9.36
C ASP A 115 26.56 14.86 10.17
N LYS A 116 26.46 14.47 11.45
CA LYS A 116 27.59 14.52 12.40
C LYS A 116 28.78 13.63 12.06
N ASN A 117 28.59 12.61 11.23
CA ASN A 117 29.62 11.63 10.89
C ASN A 117 30.27 11.95 9.55
N ASN A 118 29.47 12.15 8.50
CA ASN A 118 29.98 12.34 7.14
C ASN A 118 29.99 13.80 6.68
N GLY A 119 29.34 14.73 7.39
CA GLY A 119 29.29 16.15 7.08
C GLY A 119 28.42 16.52 5.87
N LEU A 120 27.62 15.59 5.36
CA LEU A 120 26.66 15.89 4.29
C LEU A 120 25.53 16.76 4.82
N LEU A 121 25.07 17.69 3.99
CA LEU A 121 23.89 18.49 4.30
C LEU A 121 22.68 17.55 4.42
N LEU A 122 21.90 17.71 5.49
CA LEU A 122 20.67 16.96 5.76
C LEU A 122 19.45 17.83 5.57
N LYS A 123 19.50 19.08 6.03
CA LYS A 123 18.37 19.99 5.98
C LYS A 123 18.83 21.44 5.87
N LYS A 124 18.08 22.24 5.14
CA LYS A 124 18.22 23.68 5.07
C LYS A 124 16.87 24.31 5.35
N THR A 125 16.81 25.32 6.22
CA THR A 125 15.59 26.10 6.50
C THR A 125 15.90 27.55 6.22
N ASP A 126 15.19 28.17 5.27
CA ASP A 126 15.38 29.58 4.95
C ASP A 126 14.59 30.49 5.92
N ARG A 127 14.81 31.81 5.80
CA ARG A 127 14.14 32.84 6.60
C ARG A 127 12.61 32.87 6.47
N TYR A 128 12.05 32.23 5.45
CA TYR A 128 10.62 32.16 5.20
C TYR A 128 10.02 30.86 5.71
N ASN A 129 10.79 30.06 6.47
CA ASN A 129 10.42 28.72 6.94
C ASN A 129 10.19 27.71 5.81
N ASN A 130 10.75 27.93 4.62
CA ASN A 130 10.83 26.88 3.62
C ASN A 130 11.97 25.93 4.00
N PHE A 131 11.71 24.63 3.92
CA PHE A 131 12.71 23.61 4.24
C PHE A 131 13.07 22.75 3.03
N GLU A 132 14.36 22.52 2.85
CA GLU A 132 14.94 21.61 1.87
C GLU A 132 15.58 20.45 2.63
N GLU A 133 15.23 19.22 2.29
CA GLU A 133 15.77 17.99 2.87
C GLU A 133 16.65 17.30 1.84
N TYR A 134 17.76 16.72 2.31
CA TYR A 134 18.80 16.14 1.48
C TYR A 134 19.04 14.68 1.88
N GLY A 135 19.17 13.81 0.88
CA GLY A 135 19.44 12.40 1.11
C GLY A 135 20.91 12.13 1.43
N SER A 136 21.23 10.87 1.77
CA SER A 136 22.59 10.40 2.03
C SER A 136 23.57 10.54 0.84
N HIS A 137 23.06 10.90 -0.33
CA HIS A 137 23.83 11.16 -1.56
C HIS A 137 24.18 12.64 -1.74
N GLY A 138 23.83 13.50 -0.78
CA GLY A 138 24.06 14.95 -0.82
C GLY A 138 23.15 15.72 -1.78
N LYS A 139 22.12 15.06 -2.34
CA LYS A 139 21.14 15.67 -3.26
C LYS A 139 19.83 15.97 -2.54
N MET A 140 19.19 17.07 -2.93
CA MET A 140 17.88 17.45 -2.41
C MET A 140 16.85 16.38 -2.79
N ILE A 141 16.10 15.89 -1.81
CA ILE A 141 15.06 14.87 -1.99
C ILE A 141 13.67 15.44 -1.73
N LYS A 142 13.56 16.53 -0.96
CA LYS A 142 12.28 17.17 -0.68
C LYS A 142 12.46 18.65 -0.44
N LYS A 143 11.48 19.43 -0.86
CA LYS A 143 11.36 20.85 -0.55
C LYS A 143 9.93 21.14 -0.11
N THR A 144 9.76 21.80 1.02
CA THR A 144 8.46 22.22 1.50
C THR A 144 8.47 23.71 1.72
N LEU A 145 7.43 24.35 1.24
CA LEU A 145 7.21 25.77 1.34
C LEU A 145 6.37 26.09 2.58
N SER A 146 6.44 27.32 3.05
CA SER A 146 5.71 27.78 4.23
C SER A 146 4.19 27.79 4.07
N ASP A 147 3.68 27.77 2.84
CA ASP A 147 2.25 27.63 2.53
C ASP A 147 1.75 26.16 2.58
N GLY A 148 2.64 25.21 2.87
CA GLY A 148 2.32 23.78 2.97
C GLY A 148 2.44 23.00 1.65
N VAL A 149 2.81 23.68 0.55
CA VAL A 149 3.19 23.02 -0.71
C VAL A 149 4.50 22.26 -0.48
N TRP A 150 4.59 21.03 -0.98
CA TRP A 150 5.86 20.31 -0.98
C TRP A 150 6.12 19.61 -2.30
N MET A 151 7.39 19.40 -2.59
CA MET A 151 7.91 18.75 -3.79
C MET A 151 8.92 17.69 -3.38
N GLU A 152 8.83 16.51 -3.99
CA GLU A 152 9.81 15.43 -3.83
C GLU A 152 10.60 15.26 -5.12
N TYR A 153 11.89 14.94 -4.99
CA TYR A 153 12.85 14.90 -6.08
C TYR A 153 13.54 13.56 -6.16
N ASN A 154 13.81 13.12 -7.38
CA ASN A 154 14.53 11.89 -7.64
C ASN A 154 16.00 12.05 -7.18
N PRO A 155 16.51 11.17 -6.29
CA PRO A 155 17.87 11.31 -5.75
C PRO A 155 18.97 11.10 -6.80
N PHE A 156 18.65 10.53 -7.97
CA PHE A 156 19.64 10.26 -9.02
C PHE A 156 19.74 11.41 -10.02
N ASN A 157 18.60 11.90 -10.53
CA ASN A 157 18.57 12.91 -11.61
C ASN A 157 18.08 14.30 -11.17
N ALA A 158 17.73 14.48 -9.89
CA ALA A 158 17.24 15.73 -9.30
C ALA A 158 15.95 16.30 -9.94
N LYS A 159 15.24 15.52 -10.76
CA LYS A 159 13.94 15.91 -11.31
C LYS A 159 12.85 15.74 -10.27
N MET A 160 11.87 16.63 -10.29
CA MET A 160 10.70 16.55 -9.43
C MET A 160 9.89 15.31 -9.81
N MET A 161 9.53 14.50 -8.82
CA MET A 161 8.71 13.30 -8.99
C MET A 161 7.30 13.49 -8.48
N LYS A 162 7.12 14.35 -7.46
CA LYS A 162 5.84 14.53 -6.80
C LYS A 162 5.69 15.94 -6.27
N ARG A 163 4.46 16.47 -6.28
CA ARG A 163 4.12 17.75 -5.67
C ARG A 163 2.79 17.65 -4.96
N LYS A 164 2.69 18.17 -3.74
CA LYS A 164 1.40 18.49 -3.11
C LYS A 164 1.12 19.97 -3.27
N ASN A 165 -0.01 20.29 -3.86
CA ASN A 165 -0.51 21.63 -4.06
C ASN A 165 -1.19 22.18 -2.78
N ILE A 166 -1.39 23.49 -2.74
CA ILE A 166 -2.00 24.19 -1.59
C ILE A 166 -3.45 23.74 -1.33
N ASP A 167 -4.17 23.34 -2.38
CA ASP A 167 -5.53 22.82 -2.29
C ASP A 167 -5.61 21.36 -1.79
N GLY A 168 -4.45 20.75 -1.53
CA GLY A 168 -4.30 19.37 -1.09
C GLY A 168 -4.18 18.35 -2.23
N SER A 169 -4.32 18.76 -3.49
CA SER A 169 -4.13 17.85 -4.63
C SER A 169 -2.66 17.42 -4.76
N ILE A 170 -2.44 16.22 -5.28
CA ILE A 170 -1.11 15.63 -5.47
C ILE A 170 -0.87 15.39 -6.96
N GLU A 171 0.27 15.84 -7.46
CA GLU A 171 0.74 15.59 -8.82
C GLU A 171 1.96 14.68 -8.78
N GLU A 172 2.02 13.73 -9.72
CA GLU A 172 3.19 12.88 -9.97
C GLU A 172 3.73 13.12 -11.38
N PHE A 173 5.05 13.14 -11.49
CA PHE A 173 5.80 13.52 -12.69
C PHE A 173 6.71 12.38 -13.13
N ASP A 174 6.87 12.26 -14.44
CA ASP A 174 7.73 11.25 -15.04
C ASP A 174 9.20 11.71 -15.09
N ASP A 175 10.09 10.86 -15.61
CA ASP A 175 11.51 11.19 -15.73
C ASP A 175 11.80 12.32 -16.73
N ASN A 176 10.81 12.84 -17.46
CA ASN A 176 10.91 14.04 -18.30
C ASN A 176 10.33 15.29 -17.62
N SER A 177 9.97 15.20 -16.34
CA SER A 177 9.28 16.25 -15.59
C SER A 177 7.90 16.59 -16.17
N GLU A 178 7.29 15.67 -16.91
CA GLU A 178 5.93 15.82 -17.42
C GLU A 178 4.95 15.17 -16.43
N ARG A 179 3.89 15.89 -16.08
CA ARG A 179 2.87 15.41 -15.14
C ARG A 179 2.07 14.28 -15.80
N PHE A 180 2.18 13.07 -15.27
CA PHE A 180 1.46 11.90 -15.80
C PHE A 180 0.28 11.45 -14.92
N LYS A 181 0.21 11.94 -13.67
CA LYS A 181 -0.88 11.59 -12.74
C LYS A 181 -1.19 12.74 -11.79
N GLU A 182 -2.46 12.90 -11.47
CA GLU A 182 -2.98 13.87 -10.50
C GLU A 182 -4.03 13.19 -9.61
N ILE A 183 -3.99 13.47 -8.33
CA ILE A 183 -4.97 13.04 -7.32
C ILE A 183 -5.58 14.32 -6.76
N ASP A 184 -6.87 14.55 -6.99
CA ASP A 184 -7.53 15.74 -6.46
C ASP A 184 -7.71 15.64 -4.93
N LYS A 185 -8.19 16.73 -4.32
CA LYS A 185 -8.44 16.80 -2.88
C LYS A 185 -9.45 15.77 -2.35
N ASN A 186 -10.27 15.18 -3.23
CA ASN A 186 -11.26 14.16 -2.90
C ASN A 186 -10.74 12.74 -3.15
N GLY A 187 -9.47 12.60 -3.57
CA GLY A 187 -8.86 11.31 -3.90
C GLY A 187 -9.15 10.82 -5.32
N LYS A 188 -9.80 11.62 -6.18
CA LYS A 188 -10.05 11.23 -7.56
C LYS A 188 -8.75 11.29 -8.36
N VAL A 189 -8.41 10.17 -8.98
CA VAL A 189 -7.19 10.03 -9.79
C VAL A 189 -7.47 10.35 -11.26
N LYS A 190 -6.61 11.17 -11.86
CA LYS A 190 -6.53 11.42 -13.30
C LYS A 190 -5.14 11.11 -13.80
N PHE A 191 -5.04 10.64 -15.03
CA PHE A 191 -3.80 10.34 -15.71
C PHE A 191 -3.69 11.16 -16.98
N PHE A 192 -2.46 11.42 -17.43
CA PHE A 192 -2.16 12.25 -18.59
C PHE A 192 -1.13 11.56 -19.49
N LYS A 193 -1.24 11.79 -20.79
CA LYS A 193 -0.20 11.36 -21.74
C LYS A 193 1.04 12.25 -21.60
N THR A 194 2.22 11.64 -21.67
CA THR A 194 3.53 12.31 -21.63
C THR A 194 4.46 11.63 -22.63
N LYS A 195 5.66 12.14 -22.88
CA LYS A 195 6.62 11.49 -23.79
C LYS A 195 6.94 10.04 -23.40
N LEU A 196 6.84 9.67 -22.13
CA LEU A 196 7.04 8.30 -21.65
C LEU A 196 5.73 7.48 -21.61
N TYR A 197 4.59 8.16 -21.58
CA TYR A 197 3.26 7.55 -21.49
C TYR A 197 2.40 7.96 -22.67
N GLN A 198 2.63 7.36 -23.84
CA GLN A 198 1.92 7.70 -25.09
C GLN A 198 0.86 6.67 -25.45
N ASN A 199 1.15 5.40 -25.23
CA ASN A 199 0.34 4.26 -25.63
C ASN A 199 -0.18 3.50 -24.40
N ILE A 200 -1.24 2.71 -24.58
CA ILE A 200 -1.83 1.93 -23.48
C ILE A 200 -0.81 0.97 -22.84
N SER A 201 0.13 0.44 -23.63
CA SER A 201 1.25 -0.39 -23.13
C SER A 201 2.05 0.28 -22.02
N ASP A 202 2.24 1.60 -22.11
CA ASP A 202 3.05 2.36 -21.16
C ASP A 202 2.32 2.47 -19.82
N PHE A 203 0.99 2.48 -19.85
CA PHE A 203 0.12 2.50 -18.68
C PHE A 203 -0.17 1.10 -18.10
N LYS A 204 0.19 0.00 -18.77
CA LYS A 204 -0.13 -1.37 -18.29
C LYS A 204 0.43 -1.65 -16.90
N LYS A 205 1.61 -1.12 -16.56
CA LYS A 205 2.22 -1.27 -15.22
C LYS A 205 1.46 -0.57 -14.10
N LEU A 206 0.53 0.33 -14.45
CA LEU A 206 -0.27 1.11 -13.51
C LEU A 206 -1.63 0.45 -13.21
N ASN A 207 -1.92 -0.72 -13.79
CA ASN A 207 -3.17 -1.47 -13.61
C ASN A 207 -4.43 -0.60 -13.80
N LEU A 208 -4.44 0.20 -14.86
CA LEU A 208 -5.56 1.11 -15.12
C LEU A 208 -6.81 0.34 -15.55
N THR A 209 -7.95 0.84 -15.10
CA THR A 209 -9.25 0.44 -15.63
C THR A 209 -9.45 1.02 -17.03
N ALA A 210 -10.28 0.38 -17.85
CA ALA A 210 -10.60 0.91 -19.17
C ALA A 210 -11.27 2.30 -19.13
N ARG A 211 -12.02 2.62 -18.07
CA ARG A 211 -12.57 3.96 -17.86
C ARG A 211 -11.48 5.01 -17.70
N GLN A 212 -10.42 4.70 -16.95
CA GLN A 212 -9.28 5.59 -16.82
C GLN A 212 -8.54 5.76 -18.15
N LEU A 213 -8.43 4.72 -18.97
CA LEU A 213 -7.87 4.83 -20.32
C LEU A 213 -8.71 5.73 -21.24
N LYS A 214 -10.04 5.65 -21.15
CA LYS A 214 -10.93 6.58 -21.86
C LYS A 214 -10.73 8.02 -21.39
N ASP A 215 -10.64 8.24 -20.07
CA ASP A 215 -10.44 9.56 -19.48
C ASP A 215 -9.07 10.18 -19.88
N ILE A 216 -8.05 9.35 -20.14
CA ILE A 216 -6.75 9.77 -20.73
C ILE A 216 -6.90 10.17 -22.21
N GLY A 217 -7.97 9.74 -22.88
CA GLY A 217 -8.22 10.00 -24.30
C GLY A 217 -7.69 8.89 -25.21
N PHE A 218 -7.70 7.64 -24.77
CA PHE A 218 -7.55 6.50 -25.69
C PHE A 218 -8.88 6.19 -26.36
N THR A 219 -8.83 5.85 -27.64
CA THR A 219 -10.01 5.37 -28.36
C THR A 219 -10.33 3.96 -27.90
N PHE A 220 -11.59 3.57 -28.07
CA PHE A 220 -11.99 2.23 -27.72
C PHE A 220 -11.34 1.13 -28.54
N GLN A 221 -11.07 1.41 -29.82
CA GLN A 221 -10.32 0.49 -30.66
C GLN A 221 -8.93 0.23 -30.06
N GLN A 222 -8.24 1.27 -29.59
CA GLN A 222 -6.96 1.12 -28.90
C GLN A 222 -7.11 0.28 -27.62
N ILE A 223 -8.17 0.50 -26.84
CA ILE A 223 -8.46 -0.25 -25.62
C ILE A 223 -8.71 -1.74 -25.95
N LYS A 224 -9.47 -2.05 -27.01
CA LYS A 224 -9.68 -3.42 -27.48
C LYS A 224 -8.36 -4.07 -27.92
N GLU A 225 -7.58 -3.38 -28.75
CA GLU A 225 -6.27 -3.83 -29.24
C GLU A 225 -5.27 -4.05 -28.09
N ALA A 226 -5.42 -3.35 -26.96
CA ALA A 226 -4.62 -3.55 -25.77
C ALA A 226 -4.96 -4.83 -24.98
N GLY A 227 -6.07 -5.50 -25.33
CA GLY A 227 -6.50 -6.78 -24.78
C GLY A 227 -7.63 -6.71 -23.77
N TYR A 228 -8.32 -5.57 -23.62
CA TYR A 228 -9.47 -5.49 -22.72
C TYR A 228 -10.66 -6.27 -23.27
N THR A 229 -11.36 -7.02 -22.42
CA THR A 229 -12.51 -7.83 -22.84
C THR A 229 -13.80 -6.99 -22.86
N ALA A 230 -14.82 -7.45 -23.57
CA ALA A 230 -16.13 -6.80 -23.55
C ALA A 230 -16.75 -6.76 -22.14
N GLU A 231 -16.46 -7.77 -21.30
CA GLU A 231 -16.90 -7.83 -19.91
C GLU A 231 -16.23 -6.73 -19.06
N GLU A 232 -14.91 -6.57 -19.16
CA GLU A 232 -14.19 -5.53 -18.44
C GLU A 232 -14.67 -4.12 -18.83
N LEU A 233 -15.04 -3.93 -20.11
CA LEU A 233 -15.60 -2.67 -20.56
C LEU A 233 -17.05 -2.48 -20.08
N LYS A 234 -17.86 -3.53 -20.06
CA LYS A 234 -19.21 -3.45 -19.47
C LYS A 234 -19.14 -3.03 -18.01
N ASP A 235 -18.26 -3.64 -17.23
CA ASP A 235 -18.07 -3.32 -15.80
C ASP A 235 -17.53 -1.90 -15.58
N ALA A 236 -16.72 -1.40 -16.51
CA ALA A 236 -16.27 -0.01 -16.52
C ALA A 236 -17.38 1.00 -16.89
N GLY A 237 -18.57 0.51 -17.25
CA GLY A 237 -19.77 1.30 -17.54
C GLY A 237 -19.87 1.76 -18.99
N PHE A 238 -19.21 1.05 -19.91
CA PHE A 238 -19.32 1.35 -21.33
C PHE A 238 -20.62 0.80 -21.92
N SER A 239 -21.22 1.58 -22.81
CA SER A 239 -22.45 1.22 -23.50
C SER A 239 -22.20 0.23 -24.63
N LEU A 240 -23.22 -0.57 -24.95
CA LEU A 240 -23.13 -1.57 -26.02
C LEU A 240 -22.85 -0.93 -27.39
N GLN A 241 -23.40 0.26 -27.65
CA GLN A 241 -23.12 1.02 -28.88
C GLN A 241 -21.64 1.43 -28.98
N GLU A 242 -21.03 1.85 -27.87
CA GLU A 242 -19.60 2.14 -27.82
C GLU A 242 -18.79 0.88 -28.13
N LEU A 243 -19.11 -0.26 -27.49
CA LEU A 243 -18.41 -1.53 -27.73
C LEU A 243 -18.53 -1.99 -29.19
N LYS A 244 -19.72 -1.90 -29.79
CA LYS A 244 -19.90 -2.21 -31.21
C LYS A 244 -19.07 -1.31 -32.12
N ALA A 245 -19.08 0.01 -31.87
CA ALA A 245 -18.28 0.96 -32.64
C ALA A 245 -16.76 0.70 -32.53
N SER A 246 -16.36 -0.03 -31.48
CA SER A 246 -14.98 -0.45 -31.21
C SER A 246 -14.61 -1.77 -31.89
N GLY A 247 -15.56 -2.36 -32.61
CA GLY A 247 -15.38 -3.63 -33.31
C GLY A 247 -15.56 -4.87 -32.44
N TYR A 248 -16.20 -4.79 -31.26
CA TYR A 248 -16.62 -6.00 -30.55
C TYR A 248 -17.73 -6.73 -31.31
N THR A 249 -17.58 -8.05 -31.46
CA THR A 249 -18.54 -8.89 -32.17
C THR A 249 -19.76 -9.18 -31.30
N ALA A 250 -20.86 -9.59 -31.92
CA ALA A 250 -22.04 -10.04 -31.18
C ALA A 250 -21.74 -11.24 -30.26
N GLU A 251 -20.77 -12.08 -30.63
CA GLU A 251 -20.31 -13.22 -29.82
C GLU A 251 -19.58 -12.74 -28.57
N GLU A 252 -18.59 -11.86 -28.72
CA GLU A 252 -17.85 -11.28 -27.58
C GLU A 252 -18.78 -10.58 -26.59
N LEU A 253 -19.82 -9.90 -27.09
CA LEU A 253 -20.78 -9.20 -26.25
C LEU A 253 -21.80 -10.14 -25.60
N LYS A 254 -22.21 -11.20 -26.30
CA LYS A 254 -23.02 -12.28 -25.71
C LYS A 254 -22.28 -12.94 -24.56
N ASP A 255 -21.00 -13.24 -24.74
CA ASP A 255 -20.15 -13.84 -23.71
C ASP A 255 -19.93 -12.90 -22.51
N ALA A 256 -19.86 -11.58 -22.76
CA ALA A 256 -19.90 -10.55 -21.72
C ALA A 256 -21.28 -10.38 -21.05
N GLY A 257 -22.25 -11.24 -21.38
CA GLY A 257 -23.58 -11.28 -20.77
C GLY A 257 -24.51 -10.16 -21.23
N PHE A 258 -24.33 -9.59 -22.41
CA PHE A 258 -25.36 -8.75 -23.03
C PHE A 258 -26.45 -9.63 -23.64
N SER A 259 -27.69 -9.21 -23.45
CA SER A 259 -28.87 -9.91 -23.97
C SER A 259 -29.05 -9.69 -25.47
N LEU A 260 -29.74 -10.64 -26.11
CA LEU A 260 -30.14 -10.54 -27.51
C LEU A 260 -30.92 -9.25 -27.83
N GLN A 261 -31.78 -8.81 -26.90
CA GLN A 261 -32.55 -7.57 -27.08
C GLN A 261 -31.64 -6.35 -27.08
N GLU A 262 -30.66 -6.27 -26.18
CA GLU A 262 -29.69 -5.17 -26.15
C GLU A 262 -28.82 -5.12 -27.42
N LEU A 263 -28.42 -6.29 -27.94
CA LEU A 263 -27.67 -6.39 -29.19
C LEU A 263 -28.52 -5.91 -30.39
N LYS A 264 -29.78 -6.31 -30.45
CA LYS A 264 -30.74 -5.85 -31.46
C LYS A 264 -30.94 -4.34 -31.40
N ASP A 265 -31.15 -3.78 -30.21
CA ASP A 265 -31.39 -2.36 -30.01
C ASP A 265 -30.15 -1.51 -30.30
N SER A 266 -28.96 -2.10 -30.18
CA SER A 266 -27.69 -1.50 -30.60
C SER A 266 -27.37 -1.72 -32.09
N GLY A 267 -28.34 -2.25 -32.84
CA GLY A 267 -28.33 -2.35 -34.29
C GLY A 267 -27.49 -3.49 -34.85
N PHE A 268 -27.15 -4.53 -34.07
CA PHE A 268 -26.55 -5.73 -34.65
C PHE A 268 -27.51 -6.35 -35.67
N SER A 269 -26.96 -6.68 -36.83
CA SER A 269 -27.70 -7.32 -37.91
C SER A 269 -28.05 -8.75 -37.54
N LEU A 270 -29.12 -9.27 -38.16
CA LEU A 270 -29.55 -10.64 -37.95
C LEU A 270 -28.49 -11.67 -38.35
N GLN A 271 -27.64 -11.33 -39.32
CA GLN A 271 -26.50 -12.14 -39.74
C GLN A 271 -25.43 -12.21 -38.65
N GLU A 272 -25.05 -11.07 -38.05
CA GLU A 272 -24.10 -11.03 -36.92
C GLU A 272 -24.63 -11.80 -35.70
N LEU A 273 -25.93 -11.72 -35.44
CA LEU A 273 -26.57 -12.47 -34.36
C LEU A 273 -26.57 -13.98 -34.64
N LYS A 274 -26.83 -14.39 -35.89
CA LYS A 274 -26.73 -15.79 -36.28
C LYS A 274 -25.30 -16.31 -36.18
N ASP A 275 -24.32 -15.54 -36.65
CA ASP A 275 -22.91 -15.93 -36.66
C ASP A 275 -22.34 -16.01 -35.23
N SER A 276 -22.92 -15.27 -34.28
CA SER A 276 -22.66 -15.41 -32.82
C SER A 276 -23.45 -16.54 -32.15
N GLY A 277 -24.06 -17.42 -32.94
CA GLY A 277 -24.70 -18.64 -32.46
C GLY A 277 -26.08 -18.46 -31.83
N TYR A 278 -26.79 -17.35 -32.10
CA TYR A 278 -28.21 -17.26 -31.74
C TYR A 278 -29.06 -18.13 -32.66
N THR A 279 -29.93 -18.93 -32.06
CA THR A 279 -30.83 -19.83 -32.76
C THR A 279 -32.05 -19.09 -33.33
N ALA A 280 -32.68 -19.65 -34.35
CA ALA A 280 -33.94 -19.12 -34.88
C ALA A 280 -35.05 -19.04 -33.80
N LYS A 281 -35.01 -19.90 -32.78
CA LYS A 281 -35.95 -19.89 -31.65
C LYS A 281 -35.73 -18.69 -30.74
N GLU A 282 -34.49 -18.38 -30.40
CA GLU A 282 -34.14 -17.21 -29.59
C GLU A 282 -34.45 -15.91 -30.35
N LEU A 283 -34.12 -15.86 -31.64
CA LEU A 283 -34.42 -14.70 -32.48
C LEU A 283 -35.92 -14.48 -32.66
N ARG A 284 -36.71 -15.55 -32.80
CA ARG A 284 -38.17 -15.44 -32.79
C ARG A 284 -38.69 -14.90 -31.47
N ALA A 285 -38.16 -15.37 -30.35
CA ALA A 285 -38.54 -14.85 -29.03
C ALA A 285 -38.18 -13.36 -28.87
N ALA A 286 -37.12 -12.89 -29.53
CA ALA A 286 -36.77 -11.47 -29.66
C ALA A 286 -37.57 -10.69 -30.73
N GLY A 287 -38.62 -11.32 -31.30
CA GLY A 287 -39.57 -10.68 -32.20
C GLY A 287 -39.12 -10.59 -33.66
N TYR A 288 -38.13 -11.37 -34.10
CA TYR A 288 -37.80 -11.48 -35.53
C TYR A 288 -38.78 -12.40 -36.26
N THR A 289 -39.13 -12.01 -37.48
CA THR A 289 -40.07 -12.73 -38.35
C THR A 289 -39.39 -13.85 -39.13
N ALA A 290 -40.17 -14.84 -39.59
CA ALA A 290 -39.68 -15.89 -40.48
C ALA A 290 -39.03 -15.33 -41.76
N LYS A 291 -39.55 -14.21 -42.28
CA LYS A 291 -39.02 -13.52 -43.46
C LYS A 291 -37.63 -12.94 -43.21
N GLU A 292 -37.44 -12.27 -42.08
CA GLU A 292 -36.13 -11.73 -41.70
C GLU A 292 -35.11 -12.86 -41.49
N LEU A 293 -35.49 -13.92 -40.77
CA LEU A 293 -34.60 -15.06 -40.53
C LEU A 293 -34.23 -15.80 -41.82
N ARG A 294 -35.18 -15.97 -42.75
CA ARG A 294 -34.88 -16.51 -44.07
C ARG A 294 -33.89 -15.62 -44.83
N ALA A 295 -34.04 -14.30 -44.75
CA ALA A 295 -33.13 -13.35 -45.39
C ALA A 295 -31.71 -13.42 -44.81
N ALA A 296 -31.55 -13.71 -43.51
CA ALA A 296 -30.26 -14.04 -42.88
C ALA A 296 -29.83 -15.51 -43.07
N GLY A 297 -30.47 -16.23 -43.99
CA GLY A 297 -30.08 -17.58 -44.40
C GLY A 297 -30.38 -18.69 -43.40
N PHE A 298 -31.32 -18.50 -42.46
CA PHE A 298 -31.83 -19.64 -41.68
C PHE A 298 -32.57 -20.61 -42.60
N ARG A 299 -32.36 -21.90 -42.39
CA ARG A 299 -32.99 -22.97 -43.18
C ARG A 299 -34.44 -23.14 -42.74
N LEU A 300 -35.27 -23.61 -43.67
CA LEU A 300 -36.68 -23.89 -43.41
C LEU A 300 -36.90 -24.81 -42.20
N GLN A 301 -36.05 -25.82 -42.04
CA GLN A 301 -36.13 -26.74 -40.92
C GLN A 301 -35.89 -26.02 -39.58
N GLU A 302 -34.92 -25.11 -39.52
CA GLU A 302 -34.63 -24.33 -38.30
C GLU A 302 -35.82 -23.44 -37.93
N LEU A 303 -36.49 -22.85 -38.93
CA LEU A 303 -37.69 -22.03 -38.69
C LEU A 303 -38.88 -22.88 -38.23
N LYS A 304 -39.07 -24.05 -38.84
CA LYS A 304 -40.08 -25.02 -38.42
C LYS A 304 -39.86 -25.47 -36.97
N ASP A 305 -38.63 -25.84 -36.61
CA ASP A 305 -38.27 -26.30 -35.27
C ASP A 305 -38.33 -25.16 -34.22
N SER A 306 -38.18 -23.91 -34.68
CA SER A 306 -38.41 -22.70 -33.88
C SER A 306 -39.90 -22.35 -33.71
N GLY A 307 -40.77 -23.17 -34.29
CA GLY A 307 -42.22 -23.12 -34.13
C GLY A 307 -42.94 -22.13 -35.03
N PHE A 308 -42.29 -21.55 -36.06
CA PHE A 308 -42.98 -20.67 -37.00
C PHE A 308 -44.11 -21.44 -37.67
N SER A 309 -45.29 -20.83 -37.69
CA SER A 309 -46.48 -21.44 -38.29
C SER A 309 -46.30 -21.58 -39.80
N LEU A 310 -47.04 -22.52 -40.38
CA LEU A 310 -47.01 -22.74 -41.82
C LEU A 310 -47.42 -21.49 -42.63
N GLN A 311 -48.31 -20.68 -42.06
CA GLN A 311 -48.69 -19.39 -42.64
C GLN A 311 -47.52 -18.40 -42.61
N GLU A 312 -46.82 -18.23 -41.48
CA GLU A 312 -45.63 -17.37 -41.40
C GLU A 312 -44.53 -17.83 -42.37
N LEU A 313 -44.34 -19.14 -42.53
CA LEU A 313 -43.38 -19.71 -43.49
C LEU A 313 -43.79 -19.42 -44.94
N LYS A 314 -45.07 -19.57 -45.28
CA LYS A 314 -45.58 -19.18 -46.60
C LYS A 314 -45.41 -17.69 -46.87
N ASP A 315 -45.73 -16.84 -45.90
CA ASP A 315 -45.63 -15.38 -46.02
C ASP A 315 -44.17 -14.90 -46.08
N SER A 316 -43.23 -15.68 -45.53
CA SER A 316 -41.79 -15.53 -45.76
C SER A 316 -41.31 -15.98 -47.16
N GLY A 317 -42.23 -16.48 -47.98
CA GLY A 317 -42.05 -16.83 -49.38
C GLY A 317 -41.63 -18.29 -49.63
N TYR A 318 -41.74 -19.20 -48.66
CA TYR A 318 -41.46 -20.62 -48.93
C TYR A 318 -42.55 -21.20 -49.82
N THR A 319 -42.13 -21.91 -50.87
CA THR A 319 -43.02 -22.56 -51.81
C THR A 319 -43.61 -23.84 -51.23
N ALA A 320 -44.76 -24.27 -51.75
CA ALA A 320 -45.35 -25.56 -51.38
C ALA A 320 -44.38 -26.75 -51.62
N LYS A 321 -43.46 -26.64 -52.59
CA LYS A 321 -42.42 -27.65 -52.85
C LYS A 321 -41.38 -27.70 -51.73
N GLU A 322 -40.87 -26.55 -51.30
CA GLU A 322 -39.93 -26.47 -50.17
C GLU A 322 -40.58 -26.96 -48.87
N LEU A 323 -41.83 -26.58 -48.61
CA LEU A 323 -42.57 -27.00 -47.42
C LEU A 323 -42.88 -28.49 -47.43
N ARG A 324 -43.24 -29.06 -48.58
CA ARG A 324 -43.37 -30.52 -48.72
C ARG A 324 -42.06 -31.24 -48.42
N ALA A 325 -40.95 -30.73 -48.94
CA ALA A 325 -39.63 -31.31 -48.67
C ALA A 325 -39.26 -31.24 -47.17
N ALA A 326 -39.77 -30.24 -46.44
CA ALA A 326 -39.68 -30.15 -44.98
C ALA A 326 -40.73 -31.01 -44.22
N GLY A 327 -41.47 -31.87 -44.93
CA GLY A 327 -42.40 -32.83 -44.35
C GLY A 327 -43.81 -32.32 -44.06
N TYR A 328 -44.22 -31.18 -44.61
CA TYR A 328 -45.61 -30.74 -44.52
C TYR A 328 -46.51 -31.49 -45.51
N THR A 329 -47.71 -31.87 -45.07
CA THR A 329 -48.71 -32.59 -45.85
C THR A 329 -49.52 -31.65 -46.75
N ALA A 330 -50.16 -32.21 -47.79
CA ALA A 330 -51.07 -31.45 -48.65
C ALA A 330 -52.22 -30.79 -47.88
N LYS A 331 -52.72 -31.47 -46.83
CA LYS A 331 -53.79 -30.97 -45.96
C LYS A 331 -53.35 -29.75 -45.15
N GLU A 332 -52.15 -29.79 -44.56
CA GLU A 332 -51.59 -28.65 -43.83
C GLU A 332 -51.34 -27.46 -44.77
N LEU A 333 -50.76 -27.71 -45.95
CA LEU A 333 -50.52 -26.65 -46.93
C LEU A 333 -51.82 -26.03 -47.46
N ARG A 334 -52.86 -26.84 -47.65
CA ARG A 334 -54.20 -26.33 -47.94
C ARG A 334 -54.71 -25.42 -46.83
N ALA A 335 -54.56 -25.81 -45.57
CA ALA A 335 -54.99 -25.01 -44.42
C ALA A 335 -54.22 -23.67 -44.33
N ALA A 336 -52.96 -23.64 -44.76
CA ALA A 336 -52.18 -22.40 -44.96
C ALA A 336 -52.49 -21.68 -46.29
N GLY A 337 -53.54 -22.08 -47.00
CA GLY A 337 -54.07 -21.41 -48.19
C GLY A 337 -53.28 -21.61 -49.48
N PHE A 338 -52.46 -22.66 -49.62
CA PHE A 338 -51.87 -23.03 -50.92
C PHE A 338 -52.92 -23.65 -51.84
N ARG A 339 -53.03 -23.17 -53.08
CA ARG A 339 -54.02 -23.61 -54.07
C ARG A 339 -53.68 -24.98 -54.65
N LEU A 340 -54.71 -25.68 -55.17
CA LEU A 340 -54.57 -26.99 -55.81
C LEU A 340 -53.42 -27.05 -56.84
N GLN A 341 -53.31 -26.03 -57.70
CA GLN A 341 -52.26 -25.98 -58.71
C GLN A 341 -50.85 -25.92 -58.11
N GLU A 342 -50.66 -25.18 -57.01
CA GLU A 342 -49.37 -25.05 -56.31
C GLU A 342 -48.98 -26.39 -55.67
N LEU A 343 -49.93 -27.11 -55.08
CA LEU A 343 -49.69 -28.43 -54.50
C LEU A 343 -49.39 -29.49 -55.56
N ARG A 344 -50.10 -29.47 -56.70
CA ARG A 344 -49.82 -30.36 -57.83
C ARG A 344 -48.41 -30.14 -58.39
N LEU A 345 -48.00 -28.88 -58.58
CA LEU A 345 -46.64 -28.53 -59.03
C LEU A 345 -45.56 -28.88 -58.00
N SER A 346 -45.93 -29.00 -56.73
CA SER A 346 -45.06 -29.46 -55.64
C SER A 346 -44.95 -31.00 -55.57
N GLY A 347 -45.64 -31.69 -56.48
CA GLY A 347 -45.54 -33.12 -56.72
C GLY A 347 -46.47 -33.98 -55.86
N PHE A 348 -47.41 -33.40 -55.11
CA PHE A 348 -48.39 -34.20 -54.36
C PHE A 348 -49.20 -35.05 -55.35
N SER A 349 -49.37 -36.32 -55.02
CA SER A 349 -50.16 -37.27 -55.80
C SER A 349 -51.64 -36.87 -55.79
N HIS A 350 -52.39 -37.39 -56.77
CA HIS A 350 -53.83 -37.16 -56.84
C HIS A 350 -54.55 -37.57 -55.55
N GLN A 351 -54.17 -38.69 -54.95
CA GLN A 351 -54.75 -39.18 -53.71
C GLN A 351 -54.45 -38.24 -52.53
N GLU A 352 -53.19 -37.78 -52.37
CA GLU A 352 -52.83 -36.83 -51.30
C GLU A 352 -53.61 -35.51 -51.40
N LEU A 353 -53.96 -35.07 -52.62
CA LEU A 353 -54.77 -33.87 -52.85
C LEU A 353 -56.25 -34.09 -52.52
N LEU A 354 -56.82 -35.23 -52.90
CA LEU A 354 -58.18 -35.62 -52.51
C LEU A 354 -58.31 -35.75 -50.99
N ASP A 355 -57.33 -36.37 -50.33
CA ASP A 355 -57.32 -36.53 -48.86
C ASP A 355 -57.14 -35.17 -48.13
N ALA A 356 -56.47 -34.22 -48.78
CA ALA A 356 -56.44 -32.82 -48.36
C ALA A 356 -57.76 -32.07 -48.63
N GLY A 357 -58.68 -32.68 -49.39
CA GLY A 357 -60.05 -32.25 -49.70
C GLY A 357 -60.19 -31.35 -50.94
N TYR A 358 -59.23 -31.41 -51.86
CA TYR A 358 -59.24 -30.64 -53.11
C TYR A 358 -60.08 -31.27 -54.22
#